data_AF-A0A0D2A9F4-F1
#
_entry.id   AF-A0A0D2A9F4-F1
#
_cell.length_a   1.000
_cell.length_b   1.000
_cell.length_c   1.000
_cell.angle_alpha   90.00
_cell.angle_beta   90.00
_cell.angle_gamma   90.00
#
_symmetry.space_group_name_H-M   'P 1'
#
loop_
_entity.id
_entity.type
_entity.pdbx_description
1 polymer ?
#
loop_
_entity_poly.entity_id
_entity_poly.type
_entity_poly.pdbx_seq_one_letter_code
_entity_poly.pdbx_strand_id
1 'polypeptide(L)'
;MVRKLRDMGATEVIQHGASIAEAQRHIETVLLPSDPTGVFVPPFDHPDVWEGNSTVMSEIALQLGGHRPDVVVCSVGGGGLLNGIVQVLDQNRWQDDVQVLAMETEGADSLNRSLRAGRLVTLPRITSQATSLGVVRVSEKAFEYASRRPNVTSLVLPDTEAARGCCLLAEHERMMVELTVGVNVPLCYDGLLQKVLGRKKTLDRSSKVVIVVCGGNDISVEMLMNWYNDNTLLNDKNTESIISTAVGAAAPPPTSSTKVAA
;
A
#
# COMPACT_ATOMS: atom_id res chain seq x y z
N MET A 1 20.33 6.26 -6.13
CA MET A 1 19.98 6.37 -4.69
C MET A 1 21.15 6.82 -3.80
N VAL A 2 22.32 6.16 -3.82
CA VAL A 2 23.46 6.47 -2.91
C VAL A 2 23.84 7.95 -2.83
N ARG A 3 23.93 8.65 -3.97
CA ARG A 3 24.24 10.09 -3.97
C ARG A 3 23.20 10.91 -3.17
N LYS A 4 21.90 10.65 -3.38
CA LYS A 4 20.81 11.33 -2.66
C LYS A 4 20.93 11.13 -1.15
N LEU A 5 21.27 9.92 -0.69
CA LEU A 5 21.47 9.64 0.74
C LEU A 5 22.64 10.47 1.33
N ARG A 6 23.76 10.57 0.60
CA ARG A 6 24.90 11.40 1.01
C ARG A 6 24.55 12.89 1.03
N ASP A 7 23.79 13.35 0.03
CA ASP A 7 23.33 14.74 -0.04
C ASP A 7 22.39 15.09 1.14
N MET A 8 21.66 14.11 1.68
CA MET A 8 20.85 14.24 2.90
C MET A 8 21.66 14.12 4.21
N GLY A 9 22.99 13.98 4.13
CA GLY A 9 23.88 13.95 5.29
C GLY A 9 24.24 12.55 5.79
N ALA A 10 23.91 11.47 5.06
CA ALA A 10 24.41 10.14 5.41
C ALA A 10 25.94 10.11 5.29
N THR A 11 26.62 9.89 6.41
CA THR A 11 28.09 9.83 6.51
C THR A 11 28.66 8.57 5.87
N GLU A 12 27.92 7.46 5.97
CA GLU A 12 28.27 6.17 5.39
C GLU A 12 27.05 5.56 4.68
N VAL A 13 27.27 5.03 3.47
CA VAL A 13 26.23 4.34 2.70
C VAL A 13 26.80 3.02 2.20
N ILE A 14 26.35 1.93 2.83
CA ILE A 14 26.78 0.55 2.54
C ILE A 14 25.74 -0.09 1.62
N GLN A 15 26.18 -0.57 0.46
CA GLN A 15 25.35 -1.38 -0.44
C GLN A 15 25.62 -2.85 -0.16
N HIS A 16 24.62 -3.57 0.35
CA HIS A 16 24.73 -4.99 0.68
C HIS A 16 23.44 -5.72 0.38
N GLY A 17 23.56 -6.90 -0.24
CA GLY A 17 22.43 -7.77 -0.57
C GLY A 17 21.69 -7.35 -1.85
N ALA A 18 20.92 -8.29 -2.39
CA ALA A 18 20.07 -8.09 -3.57
C ALA A 18 18.63 -7.66 -3.20
N SER A 19 18.31 -7.57 -1.90
CA SER A 19 16.97 -7.22 -1.41
C SER A 19 17.03 -6.48 -0.07
N ILE A 20 15.95 -5.77 0.27
CA ILE A 20 15.79 -5.12 1.58
C ILE A 20 15.97 -6.13 2.73
N ALA A 21 15.48 -7.37 2.55
CA ALA A 21 15.63 -8.42 3.55
C ALA A 21 17.08 -8.85 3.77
N GLU A 22 17.91 -8.89 2.72
CA GLU A 22 19.33 -9.17 2.84
C GLU A 22 20.10 -7.98 3.44
N ALA A 23 19.76 -6.75 3.05
CA ALA A 23 20.33 -5.54 3.63
C ALA A 23 20.01 -5.45 5.13
N GLN A 24 18.76 -5.70 5.52
CA GLN A 24 18.35 -5.74 6.93
C GLN A 24 19.08 -6.84 7.71
N ARG A 25 19.20 -8.05 7.16
CA ARG A 25 19.97 -9.12 7.80
C ARG A 25 21.42 -8.70 8.04
N HIS A 26 22.04 -7.99 7.10
CA HIS A 26 23.39 -7.46 7.28
C HIS A 26 23.47 -6.42 8.40
N ILE A 27 22.47 -5.52 8.49
CA ILE A 27 22.37 -4.57 9.61
C ILE A 27 22.31 -5.33 10.94
N GLU A 28 21.41 -6.29 11.06
CA GLU A 28 21.16 -7.02 12.32
C GLU A 28 22.32 -7.92 12.74
N THR A 29 23.02 -8.55 11.79
CA THR A 29 24.03 -9.58 12.08
C THR A 29 25.47 -9.07 12.04
N VAL A 30 25.73 -7.94 11.39
CA VAL A 30 27.08 -7.41 11.20
C VAL A 30 27.23 -6.00 11.78
N LEU A 31 26.34 -5.08 11.40
CA LEU A 31 26.50 -3.66 11.75
C LEU A 31 26.14 -3.38 13.21
N LEU A 32 24.91 -3.71 13.64
CA LEU A 32 24.45 -3.44 15.02
C LEU A 32 25.30 -4.12 16.10
N PRO A 33 25.73 -5.39 15.96
CA PRO A 33 26.59 -6.01 16.97
C PRO A 33 27.94 -5.30 17.13
N SER A 34 28.37 -4.55 16.11
CA SER A 34 29.66 -3.83 16.10
C SER A 34 29.51 -2.36 16.51
N ASP A 35 28.30 -1.86 16.73
CA ASP A 35 28.00 -0.48 17.13
C ASP A 35 27.06 -0.47 18.36
N PRO A 36 27.61 -0.38 19.59
CA PRO A 36 26.83 -0.35 20.82
C PRO A 36 25.84 0.83 20.93
N THR A 37 26.00 1.86 20.09
CA THR A 37 25.12 3.03 20.04
C THR A 37 24.18 3.02 18.84
N GLY A 38 24.33 2.03 17.96
CA GLY A 38 23.56 1.89 16.74
C GLY A 38 22.10 1.59 17.03
N VAL A 39 21.21 2.32 16.37
CA VAL A 39 19.77 2.08 16.41
C VAL A 39 19.31 1.71 15.02
N PHE A 40 18.71 0.53 14.89
CA PHE A 40 18.06 0.16 13.64
C PHE A 40 16.72 0.87 13.53
N VAL A 41 16.54 1.61 12.42
CA VAL A 41 15.28 2.25 12.08
C VAL A 41 14.60 1.40 11.01
N PRO A 42 13.59 0.57 11.38
CA PRO A 42 12.91 -0.28 10.41
C PRO A 42 12.05 0.57 9.47
N PRO A 43 11.93 0.17 8.19
CA PRO A 43 11.19 0.95 7.20
C PRO A 43 9.66 0.92 7.39
N PHE A 44 9.12 -0.04 8.15
CA PHE A 44 7.66 -0.15 8.33
C PHE A 44 7.20 -0.88 9.60
N ASP A 45 7.91 -1.91 10.08
CA ASP A 45 7.38 -2.82 11.12
C ASP A 45 7.76 -2.38 12.54
N HIS A 46 7.27 -1.22 12.96
CA HIS A 46 7.48 -0.71 14.31
C HIS A 46 6.35 0.21 14.75
N PRO A 47 5.90 0.15 16.02
CA PRO A 47 4.85 1.02 16.55
C PRO A 47 5.10 2.51 16.29
N ASP A 48 6.32 3.01 16.56
CA ASP A 48 6.66 4.43 16.31
C ASP A 48 6.53 4.83 14.84
N VAL A 49 6.81 3.91 13.91
CA VAL A 49 6.62 4.15 12.47
C VAL A 49 5.14 4.22 12.13
N TRP A 50 4.31 3.38 12.76
CA TRP A 50 2.86 3.41 12.54
C TRP A 50 2.24 4.67 13.14
N GLU A 51 2.67 5.07 14.34
CA GLU A 51 2.25 6.30 15.00
C GLU A 51 2.63 7.52 14.15
N GLY A 52 3.88 7.61 13.68
CA GLY A 52 4.30 8.67 12.77
C GLY A 52 3.50 8.69 11.47
N ASN A 53 3.26 7.52 10.86
CA ASN A 53 2.43 7.44 9.65
C ASN A 53 0.96 7.75 9.90
N SER A 54 0.45 7.58 11.13
CA SER A 54 -0.95 7.84 11.48
C SER A 54 -1.32 9.31 11.35
N THR A 55 -0.34 10.22 11.46
CA THR A 55 -0.58 11.67 11.44
C THR A 55 -1.24 12.11 10.13
N VAL A 56 -0.94 11.45 9.01
CA VAL A 56 -1.56 11.75 7.71
C VAL A 56 -3.08 11.66 7.77
N MET A 57 -3.62 10.68 8.50
CA MET A 57 -5.06 10.49 8.63
C MET A 57 -5.70 11.55 9.53
N SER A 58 -4.97 11.99 10.57
CA SER A 58 -5.36 13.12 11.41
C SER A 58 -5.35 14.45 10.63
N GLU A 59 -4.36 14.66 9.77
CA GLU A 59 -4.28 15.81 8.88
C GLU A 59 -5.41 15.80 7.84
N ILE A 60 -5.70 14.65 7.23
CA ILE A 60 -6.85 14.47 6.33
C ILE A 60 -8.15 14.86 7.03
N ALA A 61 -8.39 14.36 8.24
CA ALA A 61 -9.58 14.69 9.02
C ALA A 61 -9.69 16.20 9.27
N LEU A 62 -8.58 16.85 9.65
CA LEU A 62 -8.53 18.29 9.88
C LEU A 62 -8.84 19.07 8.60
N GLN A 63 -8.24 18.70 7.47
CA GLN A 63 -8.46 19.32 6.15
C GLN A 63 -9.90 19.13 5.66
N LEU A 64 -10.57 18.05 6.08
CA LEU A 64 -11.99 17.81 5.82
C LEU A 64 -12.92 18.46 6.86
N GLY A 65 -12.40 19.38 7.68
CA GLY A 65 -13.18 20.12 8.69
C GLY A 65 -13.63 19.25 9.86
N GLY A 66 -12.80 18.28 10.27
CA GLY A 66 -13.11 17.30 11.32
C GLY A 66 -13.97 16.13 10.87
N HIS A 67 -14.26 16.03 9.57
CA HIS A 67 -15.09 14.94 9.02
C HIS A 67 -14.23 13.80 8.47
N ARG A 68 -14.77 12.59 8.54
CA ARG A 68 -14.19 11.42 7.88
C ARG A 68 -14.31 11.51 6.34
N PRO A 69 -13.38 10.90 5.60
CA PRO A 69 -13.60 10.57 4.20
C PRO A 69 -14.58 9.40 4.06
N ASP A 70 -15.01 9.10 2.84
CA ASP A 70 -15.79 7.91 2.53
C ASP A 70 -14.91 6.73 2.16
N VAL A 71 -13.79 7.01 1.49
CA VAL A 71 -12.79 6.04 1.04
C VAL A 71 -11.40 6.61 1.24
N VAL A 72 -10.47 5.78 1.70
CA VAL A 72 -9.03 6.06 1.72
C VAL A 72 -8.32 5.00 0.91
N VAL A 73 -7.50 5.42 -0.05
CA VAL A 73 -6.66 4.53 -0.88
C VAL A 73 -5.22 4.75 -0.46
N CYS A 74 -4.51 3.67 -0.14
CA CYS A 74 -3.09 3.72 0.20
C CYS A 74 -2.36 2.52 -0.40
N SER A 75 -1.10 2.74 -0.75
CA SER A 75 -0.23 1.68 -1.25
C SER A 75 0.37 0.88 -0.09
N VAL A 76 0.60 -0.41 -0.30
CA VAL A 76 1.09 -1.33 0.74
C VAL A 76 2.37 -2.01 0.26
N GLY A 77 3.50 -1.61 0.85
CA GLY A 77 4.69 -2.45 0.87
C GLY A 77 4.65 -3.35 2.11
N GLY A 78 5.36 -2.96 3.17
CA GLY A 78 5.32 -3.68 4.44
C GLY A 78 4.11 -3.35 5.34
N GLY A 79 3.30 -2.34 4.98
CA GLY A 79 2.04 -2.02 5.65
C GLY A 79 2.11 -0.95 6.75
N GLY A 80 3.25 -0.28 6.95
CA GLY A 80 3.38 0.77 7.97
C GLY A 80 2.37 1.93 7.81
N LEU A 81 2.15 2.39 6.58
CA LEU A 81 1.15 3.42 6.26
C LEU A 81 -0.29 2.91 6.50
N LEU A 82 -0.59 1.69 6.03
CA LEU A 82 -1.90 1.05 6.26
C LEU A 82 -2.20 0.95 7.76
N ASN A 83 -1.21 0.54 8.57
CA ASN A 83 -1.35 0.44 10.02
C ASN A 83 -1.70 1.79 10.65
N GLY A 84 -0.96 2.85 10.30
CA GLY A 84 -1.23 4.20 10.80
C GLY A 84 -2.63 4.71 10.43
N ILE A 85 -3.06 4.48 9.18
CA ILE A 85 -4.42 4.86 8.74
C ILE A 85 -5.47 4.12 9.55
N VAL A 86 -5.38 2.79 9.65
CA VAL A 86 -6.39 1.97 10.35
C VAL A 86 -6.42 2.29 11.85
N GLN A 87 -5.27 2.61 12.47
CA GLN A 87 -5.21 3.06 13.87
C GLN A 87 -6.07 4.31 14.11
N VAL A 88 -5.96 5.34 13.26
CA VAL A 88 -6.78 6.56 13.40
C VAL A 88 -8.26 6.27 13.15
N LEU A 89 -8.58 5.40 12.19
CA LEU A 89 -9.97 4.99 11.96
C LEU A 89 -10.55 4.30 13.20
N ASP A 90 -9.80 3.42 13.85
CA ASP A 90 -10.23 2.74 15.09
C ASP A 90 -10.39 3.74 16.25
N GLN A 91 -9.42 4.64 16.44
CA GLN A 91 -9.45 5.67 17.48
C GLN A 91 -10.69 6.58 17.36
N ASN A 92 -11.02 6.97 16.12
CA ASN A 92 -12.15 7.85 15.83
C ASN A 92 -13.48 7.10 15.64
N ARG A 93 -13.49 5.77 15.76
CA ARG A 93 -14.65 4.89 15.55
C ARG A 93 -15.25 4.99 14.13
N TRP A 94 -14.38 5.09 13.14
CA TRP A 94 -14.72 5.24 11.72
C TRP A 94 -14.62 3.94 10.92
N GLN A 95 -14.29 2.81 11.57
CA GLN A 95 -14.09 1.52 10.90
C GLN A 95 -15.32 0.99 10.17
N ASP A 96 -16.53 1.40 10.56
CA ASP A 96 -17.78 0.95 9.92
C ASP A 96 -18.21 1.88 8.78
N ASP A 97 -17.59 3.06 8.68
CA ASP A 97 -17.98 4.11 7.74
C ASP A 97 -16.99 4.30 6.58
N VAL A 98 -15.70 4.13 6.84
CA VAL A 98 -14.62 4.47 5.91
C VAL A 98 -14.09 3.22 5.26
N GLN A 99 -14.15 3.14 3.93
CA GLN A 99 -13.54 2.03 3.19
C GLN A 99 -12.05 2.30 2.96
N VAL A 100 -11.19 1.33 3.24
CA VAL A 100 -9.74 1.41 2.99
C VAL A 100 -9.39 0.46 1.86
N LEU A 101 -8.79 1.00 0.79
CA LEU A 101 -8.24 0.22 -0.31
C LEU A 101 -6.72 0.13 -0.16
N ALA A 102 -6.24 -1.09 0.10
CA ALA A 102 -4.84 -1.44 0.28
C ALA A 102 -4.26 -1.93 -1.06
N MET A 103 -3.53 -1.05 -1.74
CA MET A 103 -3.11 -1.24 -3.12
C MET A 103 -1.71 -1.84 -3.20
N GLU A 104 -1.57 -2.90 -4.00
CA GLU A 104 -0.29 -3.56 -4.30
C GLU A 104 -0.12 -3.72 -5.81
N THR A 105 1.11 -3.99 -6.26
CA THR A 105 1.39 -4.39 -7.66
C THR A 105 1.62 -5.88 -7.77
N GLU A 106 1.26 -6.47 -8.92
CA GLU A 106 1.55 -7.87 -9.21
C GLU A 106 3.06 -8.15 -9.09
N GLY A 107 3.45 -9.10 -8.24
CA GLY A 107 4.86 -9.37 -7.97
C GLY A 107 5.46 -8.62 -6.78
N ALA A 108 4.67 -7.79 -6.11
CA ALA A 108 4.93 -7.21 -4.79
C ALA A 108 3.70 -7.34 -3.85
N ASP A 109 2.81 -8.29 -4.14
CA ASP A 109 1.48 -8.47 -3.54
C ASP A 109 1.47 -9.33 -2.25
N SER A 110 2.40 -9.07 -1.33
CA SER A 110 2.60 -9.92 -0.13
C SER A 110 1.42 -9.90 0.85
N LEU A 111 0.71 -8.78 0.99
CA LEU A 111 -0.51 -8.68 1.80
C LEU A 111 -1.65 -9.47 1.14
N ASN A 112 -1.92 -9.24 -0.15
CA ASN A 112 -2.98 -9.95 -0.88
C ASN A 112 -2.79 -11.47 -0.83
N ARG A 113 -1.56 -11.94 -1.09
CA ARG A 113 -1.21 -13.37 -1.00
C ARG A 113 -1.43 -13.93 0.39
N SER A 114 -1.09 -13.17 1.43
CA SER A 114 -1.32 -13.57 2.82
C SER A 114 -2.82 -13.67 3.14
N LEU A 115 -3.62 -12.70 2.69
CA LEU A 115 -5.09 -12.71 2.87
C LEU A 115 -5.74 -13.90 2.19
N ARG A 116 -5.38 -14.19 0.93
CA ARG A 116 -5.86 -15.37 0.20
C ARG A 116 -5.48 -16.68 0.88
N ALA A 117 -4.29 -16.75 1.47
CA ALA A 117 -3.82 -17.93 2.18
C ALA A 117 -4.40 -18.06 3.61
N GLY A 118 -5.05 -17.02 4.14
CA GLY A 118 -5.51 -16.96 5.52
C GLY A 118 -4.38 -16.95 6.56
N ARG A 119 -3.13 -16.69 6.15
CA ARG A 119 -1.93 -16.63 7.00
C ARG A 119 -0.85 -15.80 6.32
N LEU A 120 0.08 -15.25 7.11
CA LEU A 120 1.25 -14.56 6.56
C LEU A 120 2.07 -15.46 5.62
N VAL A 121 2.28 -14.98 4.40
CA VAL A 121 3.07 -15.61 3.34
C VAL A 121 4.31 -14.77 3.07
N THR A 122 5.41 -15.44 2.72
CA THR A 122 6.62 -14.79 2.21
C THR A 122 6.72 -15.07 0.72
N LEU A 123 6.79 -14.03 -0.10
CA LEU A 123 7.05 -14.13 -1.53
C LEU A 123 8.48 -14.66 -1.76
N PRO A 124 8.70 -15.55 -2.74
CA PRO A 124 10.04 -16.09 -3.01
C PRO A 124 10.99 -15.02 -3.56
N ARG A 125 10.44 -14.01 -4.27
CA ARG A 125 11.16 -12.87 -4.84
C ARG A 125 10.17 -11.77 -5.18
N ILE A 126 10.67 -10.55 -5.34
CA ILE A 126 9.94 -9.43 -5.93
C ILE A 126 10.14 -9.47 -7.45
N THR A 127 9.05 -9.30 -8.21
CA THR A 127 9.08 -9.20 -9.69
C THR A 127 8.47 -7.91 -10.22
N SER A 128 7.75 -7.16 -9.38
CA SER A 128 7.27 -5.82 -9.73
C SER A 128 8.44 -4.83 -9.82
N GLN A 129 8.30 -3.85 -10.71
CA GLN A 129 9.15 -2.67 -10.83
C GLN A 129 8.90 -1.64 -9.71
N ALA A 130 7.81 -1.78 -8.94
CA ALA A 130 7.49 -0.89 -7.83
C ALA A 130 8.35 -1.25 -6.60
N THR A 131 9.59 -0.75 -6.58
CA THR A 131 10.60 -1.08 -5.58
C THR A 131 10.16 -0.77 -4.14
N SER A 132 9.48 0.35 -3.91
CA SER A 132 8.98 0.72 -2.57
C SER A 132 7.83 -0.17 -2.06
N LEU A 133 7.13 -0.88 -2.96
CA LEU A 133 6.18 -1.94 -2.59
C LEU A 133 6.85 -3.29 -2.36
N GLY A 134 8.10 -3.45 -2.81
CA GLY A 134 8.87 -4.70 -2.89
C GLY A 134 9.27 -5.32 -1.55
N VAL A 135 8.29 -5.56 -0.68
CA VAL A 135 8.45 -6.25 0.60
C VAL A 135 7.95 -7.68 0.44
N VAL A 136 8.83 -8.65 0.68
CA VAL A 136 8.49 -10.08 0.48
C VAL A 136 7.48 -10.60 1.49
N ARG A 137 7.30 -9.91 2.62
CA ARG A 137 6.36 -10.29 3.69
C ARG A 137 5.88 -9.04 4.43
N VAL A 138 4.59 -8.75 4.33
CA VAL A 138 3.92 -7.67 5.08
C VAL A 138 4.05 -7.87 6.61
N SER A 139 3.94 -6.80 7.39
CA SER A 139 3.91 -6.92 8.85
C SER A 139 2.70 -7.72 9.35
N GLU A 140 2.86 -8.36 10.50
CA GLU A 140 1.76 -9.09 11.15
C GLU A 140 0.57 -8.19 11.43
N LYS A 141 0.82 -6.93 11.82
CA LYS A 141 -0.23 -5.96 12.12
C LYS A 141 -1.05 -5.58 10.89
N ALA A 142 -0.41 -5.41 9.73
CA ALA A 142 -1.11 -5.09 8.49
C ALA A 142 -1.98 -6.27 8.03
N PHE A 143 -1.46 -7.50 8.14
CA PHE A 143 -2.24 -8.70 7.88
C PHE A 143 -3.41 -8.84 8.85
N GLU A 144 -3.21 -8.58 10.15
CA GLU A 144 -4.26 -8.61 11.17
C GLU A 144 -5.38 -7.62 10.83
N TYR A 145 -5.04 -6.36 10.56
CA TYR A 145 -6.01 -5.34 10.21
C TYR A 145 -6.79 -5.71 8.95
N ALA A 146 -6.11 -6.07 7.87
CA ALA A 146 -6.78 -6.41 6.62
C ALA A 146 -7.62 -7.71 6.71
N SER A 147 -7.23 -8.66 7.58
CA SER A 147 -7.97 -9.91 7.76
C SER A 147 -9.21 -9.75 8.65
N ARG A 148 -9.16 -8.86 9.65
CA ARG A 148 -10.21 -8.72 10.67
C ARG A 148 -11.16 -7.56 10.41
N ARG A 149 -10.76 -6.56 9.62
CA ARG A 149 -11.54 -5.35 9.40
C ARG A 149 -12.27 -5.42 8.06
N PRO A 150 -13.62 -5.48 8.05
CA PRO A 150 -14.39 -5.68 6.82
C PRO A 150 -14.30 -4.50 5.84
N ASN A 151 -13.93 -3.32 6.36
CA ASN A 151 -13.73 -2.09 5.60
C ASN A 151 -12.36 -2.02 4.91
N VAL A 152 -11.42 -2.94 5.17
CA VAL A 152 -10.15 -3.01 4.45
C VAL A 152 -10.27 -4.00 3.29
N THR A 153 -9.93 -3.56 2.09
CA THR A 153 -9.91 -4.40 0.88
C THR A 153 -8.55 -4.27 0.21
N SER A 154 -7.82 -5.38 0.07
CA SER A 154 -6.59 -5.46 -0.73
C SER A 154 -6.95 -5.55 -2.20
N LEU A 155 -6.23 -4.82 -3.06
CA LEU A 155 -6.39 -4.85 -4.51
C LEU A 155 -5.01 -4.84 -5.16
N VAL A 156 -4.85 -5.66 -6.21
CA VAL A 156 -3.57 -5.83 -6.90
C VAL A 156 -3.74 -5.43 -8.37
N LEU A 157 -2.89 -4.53 -8.87
CA LEU A 157 -2.86 -4.17 -10.29
C LEU A 157 -1.51 -4.53 -10.93
N PRO A 158 -1.45 -4.80 -12.24
CA PRO A 158 -0.18 -4.98 -12.92
C PRO A 158 0.62 -3.67 -12.94
N ASP A 159 1.96 -3.78 -13.05
CA ASP A 159 2.86 -2.62 -13.18
C ASP A 159 2.47 -1.70 -14.34
N THR A 160 1.86 -2.24 -15.41
CA THR A 160 1.38 -1.44 -16.56
C THR A 160 0.29 -0.45 -16.17
N GLU A 161 -0.62 -0.83 -15.27
CA GLU A 161 -1.64 0.09 -14.74
C GLU A 161 -1.04 1.10 -13.77
N ALA A 162 -0.05 0.69 -12.98
CA ALA A 162 0.69 1.61 -12.13
C ALA A 162 1.46 2.65 -12.97
N ALA A 163 2.12 2.23 -14.04
CA ALA A 163 2.86 3.08 -14.97
C ALA A 163 1.93 4.06 -15.68
N ARG A 164 0.77 3.59 -16.15
CA ARG A 164 -0.30 4.44 -16.66
C ARG A 164 -0.74 5.48 -15.63
N GLY A 165 -0.90 5.08 -14.36
CA GLY A 165 -1.20 5.99 -13.27
C GLY A 165 -0.15 7.08 -13.05
N CYS A 166 1.13 6.74 -13.15
CA CYS A 166 2.24 7.71 -13.11
C CYS A 166 2.14 8.72 -14.26
N CYS A 167 1.90 8.25 -15.49
CA CYS A 167 1.72 9.13 -16.65
C CYS A 167 0.52 10.09 -16.46
N LEU A 168 -0.62 9.58 -15.97
CA LEU A 168 -1.81 10.38 -15.72
C LEU A 168 -1.58 11.47 -14.65
N LEU A 169 -0.85 11.17 -13.57
CA LEU A 169 -0.49 12.18 -12.57
C LEU A 169 0.47 13.23 -13.13
N ALA A 170 1.41 12.84 -13.98
CA ALA A 170 2.31 13.78 -14.63
C ALA A 170 1.55 14.69 -15.64
N GLU A 171 0.59 14.13 -16.37
CA GLU A 171 -0.20 14.87 -17.35
C GLU A 171 -1.26 15.79 -16.73
N HIS A 172 -1.96 15.34 -15.69
CA HIS A 172 -3.09 16.09 -15.13
C HIS A 172 -2.67 16.95 -13.94
N GLU A 173 -1.83 16.41 -13.05
CA GLU A 173 -1.46 17.05 -11.79
C GLU A 173 -0.04 17.62 -11.79
N ARG A 174 0.73 17.42 -12.87
CA ARG A 174 2.14 17.83 -12.99
C ARG A 174 3.03 17.21 -11.90
N MET A 175 2.65 16.03 -11.42
CA MET A 175 3.39 15.30 -10.38
C MET A 175 4.09 14.08 -10.98
N MET A 176 5.40 14.00 -10.77
CA MET A 176 6.20 12.81 -11.09
C MET A 176 6.29 11.92 -9.84
N VAL A 177 5.83 10.68 -9.95
CA VAL A 177 5.72 9.74 -8.83
C VAL A 177 6.16 8.33 -9.22
N GLU A 178 6.52 7.52 -8.23
CA GLU A 178 6.81 6.09 -8.43
C GLU A 178 5.55 5.27 -8.77
N LEU A 179 5.76 4.07 -9.31
CA LEU A 179 4.69 3.07 -9.53
C LEU A 179 3.89 2.78 -8.25
N THR A 180 4.55 2.87 -7.09
CA THR A 180 3.97 2.81 -5.75
C THR A 180 2.76 3.74 -5.60
N VAL A 181 2.82 4.96 -6.13
CA VAL A 181 1.67 5.88 -6.14
C VAL A 181 0.79 5.62 -7.35
N GLY A 182 1.41 5.40 -8.51
CA GLY A 182 0.70 5.22 -9.78
C GLY A 182 -0.37 4.15 -9.72
N VAL A 183 -0.14 3.05 -8.99
CA VAL A 183 -1.10 1.95 -8.80
C VAL A 183 -2.45 2.38 -8.21
N ASN A 184 -2.50 3.51 -7.50
CA ASN A 184 -3.74 4.01 -6.88
C ASN A 184 -4.64 4.74 -7.90
N VAL A 185 -4.05 5.32 -8.94
CA VAL A 185 -4.69 6.26 -9.87
C VAL A 185 -5.75 5.61 -10.76
N PRO A 186 -5.59 4.36 -11.26
CA PRO A 186 -6.62 3.70 -12.06
C PRO A 186 -8.01 3.67 -11.43
N LEU A 187 -8.10 3.69 -10.08
CA LEU A 187 -9.37 3.73 -9.36
C LEU A 187 -10.23 4.96 -9.70
N CYS A 188 -9.60 6.10 -10.06
CA CYS A 188 -10.30 7.33 -10.42
C CYS A 188 -11.02 7.27 -11.77
N TYR A 189 -10.75 6.24 -12.58
CA TYR A 189 -11.19 6.16 -13.97
C TYR A 189 -12.16 5.00 -14.17
N ASP A 190 -13.00 5.11 -15.22
CA ASP A 190 -13.84 4.02 -15.74
C ASP A 190 -14.79 3.35 -14.72
N GLY A 191 -15.13 4.09 -13.65
CA GLY A 191 -15.94 3.61 -12.54
C GLY A 191 -15.31 2.47 -11.76
N LEU A 192 -13.99 2.25 -11.89
CA LEU A 192 -13.29 1.14 -11.26
C LEU A 192 -13.45 1.17 -9.74
N LEU A 193 -13.32 2.35 -9.11
CA LEU A 193 -13.53 2.49 -7.68
C LEU A 193 -14.90 1.97 -7.23
N GLN A 194 -15.99 2.39 -7.89
CA GLN A 194 -17.33 1.92 -7.54
C GLN A 194 -17.51 0.41 -7.77
N LYS A 195 -16.88 -0.15 -8.81
CA LYS A 195 -16.89 -1.59 -9.09
C LYS A 195 -16.18 -2.37 -7.99
N VAL A 196 -15.03 -1.89 -7.52
CA VAL A 196 -14.24 -2.50 -6.43
C VAL A 196 -15.00 -2.43 -5.09
N LEU A 197 -15.61 -1.28 -4.78
CA LEU A 197 -16.41 -1.12 -3.57
C LEU A 197 -17.67 -1.99 -3.58
N GLY A 198 -18.23 -2.24 -4.77
CA GLY A 198 -19.43 -3.05 -4.94
C GLY A 198 -20.57 -2.56 -4.07
N ARG A 199 -21.16 -3.48 -3.28
CA ARG A 199 -22.24 -3.15 -2.34
C ARG A 199 -21.77 -2.62 -0.99
N LYS A 200 -20.46 -2.63 -0.70
CA LYS A 200 -19.92 -2.13 0.58
C LYS A 200 -20.17 -0.64 0.74
N LYS A 201 -20.08 0.11 -0.36
CA LYS A 201 -20.33 1.55 -0.39
C LYS A 201 -20.74 2.02 -1.77
N THR A 202 -21.83 2.78 -1.82
CA THR A 202 -22.27 3.52 -3.01
C THR A 202 -21.71 4.93 -2.91
N LEU A 203 -20.99 5.36 -3.94
CA LEU A 203 -20.45 6.71 -4.04
C LEU A 203 -21.40 7.60 -4.83
N ASP A 204 -21.49 8.86 -4.40
CA ASP A 204 -22.18 9.94 -5.09
C ASP A 204 -21.28 11.19 -5.18
N ARG A 205 -21.84 12.30 -5.67
CA ARG A 205 -21.08 13.55 -5.84
C ARG A 205 -20.67 14.23 -4.53
N SER A 206 -21.26 13.84 -3.40
CA SER A 206 -20.88 14.34 -2.08
C SER A 206 -19.82 13.47 -1.40
N SER A 207 -19.56 12.27 -1.95
CA SER A 207 -18.60 11.33 -1.39
C SER A 207 -17.17 11.85 -1.46
N LYS A 208 -16.43 11.68 -0.37
CA LYS A 208 -15.05 12.14 -0.20
C LYS A 208 -14.10 10.96 -0.38
N VAL A 209 -13.37 10.92 -1.49
CA VAL A 209 -12.35 9.90 -1.75
C VAL A 209 -10.98 10.52 -1.55
N VAL A 210 -10.15 9.88 -0.73
CA VAL A 210 -8.78 10.31 -0.47
C VAL A 210 -7.81 9.28 -1.04
N ILE A 211 -6.88 9.73 -1.87
CA ILE A 211 -5.77 8.91 -2.36
C ILE A 211 -4.49 9.44 -1.72
N VAL A 212 -3.79 8.59 -0.97
CA VAL A 212 -2.52 8.98 -0.37
C VAL A 212 -1.42 8.92 -1.44
N VAL A 213 -1.01 10.10 -1.90
CA VAL A 213 0.13 10.28 -2.80
C VAL A 213 1.41 10.22 -1.97
N CYS A 214 1.87 9.00 -1.66
CA CYS A 214 3.04 8.74 -0.81
C CYS A 214 4.39 9.17 -1.43
N GLY A 215 4.37 9.68 -2.66
CA GLY A 215 5.53 10.24 -3.35
C GLY A 215 6.44 9.17 -3.95
N GLY A 216 7.71 9.22 -3.58
CA GLY A 216 8.75 8.34 -4.10
C GLY A 216 9.97 9.10 -4.62
N ASN A 217 11.14 8.51 -4.43
CA ASN A 217 12.43 9.06 -4.85
C ASN A 217 13.13 8.20 -5.92
N ASP A 218 12.60 7.02 -6.23
CA ASP A 218 13.10 6.07 -7.21
C ASP A 218 12.38 6.21 -8.56
N ILE A 219 12.32 7.45 -9.06
CA ILE A 219 11.71 7.81 -10.33
C ILE A 219 12.63 8.77 -11.09
N SER A 220 12.67 8.64 -12.42
CA SER A 220 13.38 9.54 -13.33
C SER A 220 12.49 9.93 -14.51
N VAL A 221 12.86 11.04 -15.17
CA VAL A 221 12.21 11.46 -16.43
C VAL A 221 12.31 10.37 -17.49
N GLU A 222 13.45 9.68 -17.57
CA GLU A 222 13.65 8.58 -18.52
C GLU A 222 12.68 7.41 -18.25
N MET A 223 12.51 7.01 -16.99
CA MET A 223 11.52 5.98 -16.62
C MET A 223 10.10 6.39 -17.02
N LEU A 224 9.71 7.63 -16.70
CA LEU A 224 8.40 8.16 -17.06
C LEU A 224 8.18 8.21 -18.57
N MET A 225 9.19 8.63 -19.35
CA MET A 225 9.13 8.66 -20.80
C MET A 225 9.08 7.25 -21.40
N ASN A 226 9.82 6.29 -20.83
CA ASN A 226 9.73 4.90 -21.26
C ASN A 226 8.33 4.35 -21.03
N TRP A 227 7.75 4.55 -19.83
CA TRP A 227 6.36 4.18 -19.58
C TRP A 227 5.40 4.88 -20.54
N TYR A 228 5.59 6.16 -20.81
CA TYR A 228 4.76 6.92 -21.75
C TYR A 228 4.84 6.38 -23.18
N ASN A 229 6.03 5.98 -23.65
CA ASN A 229 6.26 5.49 -25.00
C ASN A 229 5.89 4.02 -25.17
N ASP A 230 6.08 3.21 -24.13
CA ASP A 230 5.65 1.81 -24.07
C ASP A 230 4.12 1.70 -23.99
N ASN A 231 3.42 2.80 -23.65
CA ASN A 231 1.96 2.86 -23.57
C ASN A 231 1.29 2.85 -24.96
N THR A 232 1.19 1.66 -25.53
CA THR A 232 0.00 1.20 -26.26
C THR A 232 -1.28 1.13 -25.38
N LEU A 233 -1.29 1.74 -24.17
CA LEU A 233 -2.18 1.46 -23.04
C LEU A 233 -3.24 2.54 -22.74
N LEU A 234 -3.44 3.52 -23.63
CA LEU A 234 -4.67 4.34 -23.59
C LEU A 234 -5.89 3.61 -24.18
N ASN A 235 -5.69 2.48 -24.87
CA ASN A 235 -6.69 1.90 -25.76
C ASN A 235 -7.18 0.47 -25.46
N ASP A 236 -6.65 -0.26 -24.47
CA ASP A 236 -7.16 -1.61 -24.17
C ASP A 236 -7.43 -1.81 -22.68
N LYS A 237 -8.70 -2.08 -22.34
CA LYS A 237 -9.22 -2.16 -20.97
C LYS A 237 -9.61 -3.60 -20.66
N ASN A 238 -9.09 -4.19 -19.58
CA ASN A 238 -9.64 -5.43 -19.03
C ASN A 238 -10.03 -5.27 -17.55
N THR A 239 -11.07 -4.47 -17.30
CA THR A 239 -11.57 -4.14 -15.96
C THR A 239 -12.03 -5.36 -15.15
N GLU A 240 -12.47 -6.44 -15.81
CA GLU A 240 -12.89 -7.67 -15.13
C GLU A 240 -11.72 -8.40 -14.45
N SER A 241 -10.55 -8.41 -15.11
CA SER A 241 -9.31 -8.98 -14.54
C SER A 241 -8.94 -8.30 -13.22
N ILE A 242 -9.08 -6.97 -13.16
CA ILE A 242 -8.75 -6.17 -11.97
C ILE A 242 -9.66 -6.53 -10.80
N ILE A 243 -10.97 -6.62 -11.01
CA ILE A 243 -11.94 -6.89 -9.93
C ILE A 243 -11.68 -8.27 -9.29
N SER A 244 -11.22 -9.25 -10.07
CA SER A 244 -10.87 -10.59 -9.56
C SER A 244 -9.72 -10.60 -8.55
N THR A 245 -8.93 -9.52 -8.50
CA THR A 245 -7.81 -9.42 -7.56
C THR A 245 -8.22 -8.92 -6.17
N ALA A 246 -9.41 -8.32 -6.05
CA ALA A 246 -9.90 -7.71 -4.82
C ALA A 246 -10.16 -8.77 -3.75
N VAL A 247 -9.50 -8.61 -2.59
CA VAL A 247 -9.63 -9.52 -1.43
C VAL A 247 -9.88 -8.68 -0.19
N GLY A 248 -11.04 -8.86 0.44
CA GLY A 248 -11.34 -8.27 1.75
C GLY A 248 -11.17 -9.29 2.89
N ALA A 249 -11.51 -8.88 4.11
CA ALA A 249 -11.62 -9.80 5.25
C ALA A 249 -12.41 -11.06 4.87
N ALA A 250 -11.87 -12.25 5.20
CA ALA A 250 -12.59 -13.50 5.03
C ALA A 250 -13.90 -13.44 5.83
N ALA A 251 -14.98 -13.99 5.28
CA ALA A 251 -16.21 -14.15 6.04
C ALA A 251 -15.90 -14.90 7.36
N PRO A 252 -16.48 -14.49 8.50
CA PRO A 252 -16.30 -15.23 9.74
C PRO A 252 -16.66 -16.70 9.50
N PRO A 253 -15.94 -17.66 10.09
CA PRO A 253 -16.31 -19.06 9.99
C PRO A 253 -17.79 -19.21 10.41
N PRO A 254 -18.58 -20.06 9.73
CA PRO A 254 -19.97 -20.26 10.11
C PRO A 254 -20.01 -20.60 11.59
N THR A 255 -20.79 -19.84 12.36
CA THR A 255 -21.00 -20.12 13.77
C THR A 255 -21.48 -21.57 13.88
N SER A 256 -20.67 -22.43 14.49
CA SER A 256 -21.10 -23.77 14.84
C SER A 256 -22.24 -23.58 15.85
N SER A 257 -23.47 -23.59 15.36
CA SER A 257 -24.63 -23.72 16.21
C SER A 257 -24.52 -25.09 16.87
N THR A 258 -23.94 -25.11 18.06
CA THR A 258 -24.09 -26.21 18.98
C THR A 258 -25.58 -26.26 19.30
N LYS A 259 -26.34 -27.03 18.51
CA LYS A 259 -27.63 -27.53 18.93
C LYS A 259 -27.34 -28.40 20.14
N VAL A 260 -27.49 -27.80 21.32
CA VAL A 260 -27.79 -28.56 22.54
C VAL A 260 -29.15 -29.21 22.27
N ALA A 261 -29.11 -30.47 21.88
CA ALA A 261 -30.27 -31.33 21.92
C ALA A 261 -30.58 -31.63 23.39
N ALA A 262 -31.89 -31.75 23.66
CA ALA A 262 -32.57 -31.94 24.93
C ALA A 262 -31.88 -32.87 25.94
#